data_AF-A0A6P0UP67-F1
#
_entry.id   AF-A0A6P0UP67-F1
#
_cell.length_a   1.000
_cell.length_b   1.000
_cell.length_c   1.000
_cell.angle_alpha   90.00
_cell.angle_beta   90.00
_cell.angle_gamma   90.00
#
_symmetry.space_group_name_H-M   'P 1'
#
loop_
_entity.id
_entity.type
_entity.pdbx_description
1 polymer ?
#
loop_
_entity_poly.entity_id
_entity_poly.type
_entity_poly.pdbx_seq_one_letter_code
_entity_poly.pdbx_strand_id
1 'polypeptide(L)'
;MKPKLFFILLCALVYSCTFDDSEDIAQDTNTNNSLVGFWDLTSLIYSEPVDANFDGTSSDDFLDEVPCFNVVLEFMENGSYVSRTTDVEFDVDPVSGEGSVDCLEEMTESGGTWTLDGTTLSLTSEGQTVVVEISLQENVLSFEGDVNGLEDLEIDEDVTAGLVFVRINI
;
A
#
# COMPACT_ATOMS: atom_id res chain seq x y z
N MET A 1 -14.11 61.95 -60.96
CA MET A 1 -14.33 61.53 -59.55
C MET A 1 -13.30 60.45 -59.26
N LYS A 2 -12.20 60.83 -58.59
CA LYS A 2 -11.86 60.55 -57.19
C LYS A 2 -11.78 59.05 -56.82
N PRO A 3 -10.73 58.65 -56.07
CA PRO A 3 -10.16 57.29 -56.07
C PRO A 3 -10.50 56.52 -54.77
N LYS A 4 -10.05 55.26 -54.65
CA LYS A 4 -9.27 54.77 -53.49
C LYS A 4 -8.93 53.27 -53.57
N LEU A 5 -7.63 53.04 -53.47
CA LEU A 5 -6.96 51.83 -52.99
C LEU A 5 -7.12 51.74 -51.45
N PHE A 6 -7.47 50.57 -50.92
CA PHE A 6 -7.41 50.17 -49.50
C PHE A 6 -7.40 48.62 -49.49
N PHE A 7 -6.28 47.91 -49.32
CA PHE A 7 -5.61 47.48 -48.07
C PHE A 7 -6.54 46.75 -47.07
N ILE A 8 -6.05 45.65 -46.46
CA ILE A 8 -6.62 44.86 -45.32
C ILE A 8 -7.60 43.74 -45.79
N LEU A 9 -7.52 42.46 -45.42
CA LEU A 9 -6.68 41.69 -44.50
C LEU A 9 -6.97 40.19 -44.69
N LEU A 10 -5.89 39.41 -44.58
CA LEU A 10 -5.76 38.02 -44.16
C LEU A 10 -6.95 37.42 -43.37
N CYS A 11 -7.49 36.30 -43.85
CA CYS A 11 -8.02 35.26 -42.97
C CYS A 11 -7.97 33.92 -43.72
N ALA A 12 -6.83 33.25 -43.60
CA ALA A 12 -6.77 31.81 -43.74
C ALA A 12 -7.62 31.21 -42.62
N LEU A 13 -8.71 30.55 -42.98
CA LEU A 13 -9.41 29.64 -42.08
C LEU A 13 -9.31 28.26 -42.69
N VAL A 14 -8.25 27.59 -42.26
CA VAL A 14 -8.19 26.14 -42.18
C VAL A 14 -9.39 25.68 -41.36
N TYR A 15 -10.23 24.83 -41.96
CA TYR A 15 -11.19 24.03 -41.20
C TYR A 15 -10.39 22.92 -40.50
N SER A 16 -9.84 23.25 -39.33
CA SER A 16 -9.53 22.27 -38.28
C SER A 16 -10.67 22.34 -37.27
N CYS A 17 -11.71 21.53 -37.46
CA CYS A 17 -12.57 21.10 -36.36
C CYS A 17 -11.77 20.02 -35.60
N THR A 18 -11.17 20.29 -34.44
CA THR A 18 -11.78 20.22 -33.10
C THR A 18 -12.74 19.04 -32.95
N PHE A 19 -12.18 17.93 -32.48
CA PHE A 19 -12.76 17.25 -31.34
C PHE A 19 -11.59 17.02 -30.37
N ASP A 20 -11.50 17.98 -29.47
CA ASP A 20 -10.66 17.99 -28.29
C ASP A 20 -11.47 17.26 -27.22
N ASP A 21 -11.27 15.95 -27.11
CA ASP A 21 -11.37 15.26 -25.84
C ASP A 21 -9.92 14.93 -25.45
N SER A 22 -9.14 15.98 -25.20
CA SER A 22 -8.18 15.87 -24.11
C SER A 22 -9.01 15.66 -22.85
N GLU A 23 -9.27 14.38 -22.53
CA GLU A 23 -9.20 14.00 -21.13
C GLU A 23 -7.74 14.19 -20.71
N ASP A 24 -7.40 15.47 -20.51
CA ASP A 24 -6.43 15.90 -19.54
C ASP A 24 -7.05 15.48 -18.19
N ILE A 25 -7.05 14.16 -17.93
CA ILE A 25 -6.96 13.69 -16.57
C ILE A 25 -5.65 14.30 -16.14
N ALA A 26 -5.76 15.43 -15.45
CA ALA A 26 -4.73 15.91 -14.57
C ALA A 26 -4.42 14.72 -13.66
N GLN A 27 -3.46 13.90 -14.09
CA GLN A 27 -2.76 12.98 -13.25
C GLN A 27 -2.09 13.92 -12.27
N ASP A 28 -2.75 14.08 -11.13
CA ASP A 28 -2.25 14.85 -10.02
C ASP A 28 -0.86 14.29 -9.72
N THR A 29 0.16 15.03 -10.13
CA THR A 29 1.57 14.68 -9.93
C THR A 29 1.97 14.82 -8.46
N ASN A 30 1.02 14.67 -7.52
CA ASN A 30 1.22 14.58 -6.07
C ASN A 30 0.67 13.26 -5.49
N THR A 31 0.68 12.15 -6.23
CA THR A 31 0.35 10.83 -5.66
C THR A 31 1.23 10.49 -4.46
N ASN A 32 2.51 10.91 -4.45
CA ASN A 32 3.39 10.71 -3.28
C ASN A 32 2.81 11.32 -2.00
N ASN A 33 2.20 12.52 -2.02
CA ASN A 33 1.68 13.12 -0.79
C ASN A 33 0.45 12.40 -0.22
N SER A 34 -0.23 11.57 -1.00
CA SER A 34 -1.42 10.86 -0.53
C SER A 34 -1.09 9.76 0.47
N LEU A 35 0.08 9.11 0.37
CA LEU A 35 0.46 8.01 1.26
C LEU A 35 1.14 8.49 2.55
N VAL A 36 1.69 9.71 2.55
CA VAL A 36 2.36 10.30 3.71
C VAL A 36 1.46 10.27 4.96
N GLY A 37 1.99 9.74 6.06
CA GLY A 37 1.29 9.60 7.34
C GLY A 37 1.51 8.25 8.01
N PHE A 38 0.72 8.01 9.05
CA PHE A 38 0.72 6.79 9.85
C PHE A 38 -0.45 5.88 9.47
N TRP A 39 -0.20 4.58 9.40
CA TRP A 39 -1.14 3.55 8.97
C TRP A 39 -1.09 2.38 9.94
N ASP A 40 -2.23 2.04 10.53
CA ASP A 40 -2.40 0.94 11.50
C ASP A 40 -2.97 -0.29 10.81
N LEU A 41 -2.38 -1.46 11.03
CA LEU A 41 -2.92 -2.71 10.50
C LEU A 41 -4.27 -3.00 11.16
N THR A 42 -5.27 -3.27 10.33
CA THR A 42 -6.63 -3.59 10.78
C THR A 42 -7.14 -4.93 10.29
N SER A 43 -6.44 -5.56 9.35
CA SER A 43 -6.75 -6.90 8.87
C SER A 43 -5.54 -7.50 8.15
N LEU A 44 -5.27 -8.77 8.43
CA LEU A 44 -4.28 -9.60 7.74
C LEU A 44 -4.97 -10.90 7.32
N ILE A 45 -5.46 -10.93 6.07
CA ILE A 45 -6.26 -12.04 5.55
C ILE A 45 -5.39 -13.03 4.81
N TYR A 46 -5.30 -14.26 5.29
CA TYR A 46 -4.70 -15.37 4.55
C TYR A 46 -5.69 -16.01 3.57
N SER A 47 -5.17 -16.60 2.49
CA SER A 47 -5.99 -17.34 1.54
C SER A 47 -6.61 -18.63 2.08
N GLU A 48 -6.07 -19.14 3.19
CA GLU A 48 -6.59 -20.31 3.89
C GLU A 48 -6.68 -19.99 5.40
N PRO A 49 -7.76 -20.42 6.09
CA PRO A 49 -7.88 -20.20 7.52
C PRO A 49 -6.79 -20.89 8.33
N VAL A 50 -6.31 -20.22 9.38
CA VAL A 50 -5.30 -20.73 10.32
C VAL A 50 -5.84 -20.66 11.74
N ASP A 51 -5.48 -21.64 12.58
CA ASP A 51 -5.71 -21.62 14.04
C ASP A 51 -4.37 -21.29 14.69
N ALA A 52 -4.03 -19.99 14.73
CA ALA A 52 -2.70 -19.56 15.16
C ALA A 52 -2.59 -19.46 16.68
N ASN A 53 -3.71 -19.39 17.40
CA ASN A 53 -3.75 -19.36 18.86
C ASN A 53 -4.03 -20.72 19.52
N PHE A 54 -4.24 -21.76 18.72
CA PHE A 54 -4.45 -23.15 19.13
C PHE A 54 -5.72 -23.36 19.98
N ASP A 55 -6.76 -22.54 19.77
CA ASP A 55 -8.03 -22.65 20.50
C ASP A 55 -9.02 -23.67 19.89
N GLY A 56 -8.68 -24.20 18.71
CA GLY A 56 -9.49 -25.17 17.96
C GLY A 56 -10.46 -24.53 16.95
N THR A 57 -10.42 -23.21 16.79
CA THR A 57 -11.16 -22.44 15.78
C THR A 57 -10.14 -21.80 14.85
N SER A 58 -10.37 -21.89 13.54
CA SER A 58 -9.52 -21.21 12.56
C SER A 58 -10.24 -20.01 11.96
N SER A 59 -9.49 -18.94 11.70
CA SER A 59 -9.93 -17.74 10.99
C SER A 59 -9.04 -17.47 9.78
N ASP A 60 -9.61 -16.84 8.76
CA ASP A 60 -8.84 -16.29 7.64
C ASP A 60 -8.17 -14.95 7.99
N ASP A 61 -8.69 -14.20 8.96
CA ASP A 61 -8.01 -13.02 9.52
C ASP A 61 -7.09 -13.40 10.67
N PHE A 62 -5.79 -13.22 10.48
CA PHE A 62 -4.78 -13.49 11.51
C PHE A 62 -4.98 -12.63 12.76
N LEU A 63 -5.61 -11.44 12.65
CA LEU A 63 -5.88 -10.60 13.82
C LEU A 63 -7.04 -11.13 14.68
N ASP A 64 -7.91 -11.99 14.15
CA ASP A 64 -8.89 -12.70 14.96
C ASP A 64 -8.21 -13.81 15.79
N GLU A 65 -7.15 -14.41 15.24
CA GLU A 65 -6.35 -15.44 15.91
C GLU A 65 -5.38 -14.83 16.92
N VAL A 66 -4.65 -13.78 16.53
CA VAL A 66 -3.60 -13.13 17.33
C VAL A 66 -3.89 -11.62 17.45
N PRO A 67 -4.87 -11.19 18.27
CA PRO A 67 -5.31 -9.79 18.33
C PRO A 67 -4.28 -8.79 18.84
N CYS A 68 -3.19 -9.28 19.44
CA CYS A 68 -2.09 -8.45 19.92
C CYS A 68 -1.02 -8.19 18.85
N PHE A 69 -1.04 -8.93 17.73
CA PHE A 69 -0.19 -8.64 16.59
C PHE A 69 -0.62 -7.31 15.95
N ASN A 70 0.35 -6.50 15.56
CA ASN A 70 0.10 -5.22 14.91
C ASN A 70 1.30 -4.86 14.02
N VAL A 71 1.00 -4.15 12.93
CA VAL A 71 2.00 -3.47 12.10
C VAL A 71 1.59 -2.01 11.93
N VAL A 72 2.50 -1.08 12.22
CA VAL A 72 2.31 0.35 11.96
C VAL A 72 3.30 0.82 10.90
N LEU A 73 2.79 1.36 9.79
CA LEU A 73 3.60 1.96 8.74
C LEU A 73 3.60 3.49 8.86
N GLU A 74 4.76 4.10 8.69
CA GLU A 74 4.96 5.54 8.63
C GLU A 74 5.63 5.92 7.31
N PHE A 75 4.92 6.61 6.42
CA PHE A 75 5.46 7.15 5.17
C PHE A 75 5.77 8.63 5.33
N MET A 76 7.02 9.04 5.11
CA MET A 76 7.49 10.41 5.29
C MET A 76 7.62 11.17 3.96
N GLU A 77 7.43 12.49 3.99
CA GLU A 77 7.54 13.37 2.80
C GLU A 77 8.93 13.34 2.13
N ASN A 78 9.98 12.98 2.86
CA ASN A 78 11.34 12.86 2.32
C ASN A 78 11.57 11.58 1.51
N GLY A 79 10.55 10.73 1.35
CA GLY A 79 10.64 9.45 0.65
C GLY A 79 11.19 8.30 1.50
N SER A 80 11.34 8.49 2.82
CA SER A 80 11.64 7.41 3.77
C SER A 80 10.36 6.81 4.33
N TYR A 81 10.41 5.52 4.69
CA TYR A 81 9.36 4.89 5.47
C TYR A 81 9.94 4.10 6.64
N VAL A 82 9.10 3.86 7.64
CA VAL A 82 9.38 3.00 8.80
C VAL A 82 8.20 2.06 8.99
N SER A 83 8.47 0.80 9.31
CA SER A 83 7.50 -0.17 9.79
C SER A 83 7.83 -0.53 11.24
N ARG A 84 6.80 -0.68 12.07
CA ARG A 84 6.91 -1.18 13.44
C ARG A 84 5.98 -2.35 13.59
N THR A 85 6.55 -3.52 13.85
CA THR A 85 5.81 -4.79 13.94
C THR A 85 5.90 -5.33 15.36
N THR A 86 4.77 -5.77 15.92
CA THR A 86 4.75 -6.53 17.18
C THR A 86 5.41 -7.88 16.96
N ASP A 87 6.41 -8.21 17.78
CA ASP A 87 7.03 -9.53 17.72
C ASP A 87 6.10 -10.57 18.37
N VAL A 88 6.00 -11.75 17.75
CA VAL A 88 5.16 -12.85 18.19
C VAL A 88 6.01 -14.10 18.39
N GLU A 89 5.87 -14.73 19.56
CA GLU A 89 6.49 -16.01 19.88
C GLU A 89 5.45 -17.13 19.87
N PHE A 90 5.73 -18.19 19.12
CA PHE A 90 4.93 -19.40 19.07
C PHE A 90 5.65 -20.52 19.83
N ASP A 91 5.02 -21.06 20.87
CA ASP A 91 5.47 -22.26 21.56
C ASP A 91 4.56 -23.42 21.13
N VAL A 92 5.12 -24.39 20.39
CA VAL A 92 4.36 -25.53 19.85
C VAL A 92 5.04 -26.82 20.26
N ASP A 93 4.28 -27.71 20.92
CA ASP A 93 4.73 -29.05 21.24
C ASP A 93 4.77 -29.90 19.94
N PRO A 94 5.93 -30.38 19.51
CA PRO A 94 6.07 -31.09 18.24
C PRO A 94 5.46 -32.52 18.24
N VAL A 95 5.03 -33.01 19.40
CA VAL A 95 4.43 -34.34 19.58
C VAL A 95 2.91 -34.25 19.66
N SER A 96 2.37 -33.32 20.46
CA SER A 96 0.92 -33.14 20.59
C SER A 96 0.32 -32.19 19.55
N GLY A 97 1.12 -31.26 19.02
CA GLY A 97 0.63 -30.16 18.17
C GLY A 97 -0.12 -29.08 18.95
N GLU A 98 -0.15 -29.17 20.28
CA GLU A 98 -0.70 -28.11 21.14
C GLU A 98 0.32 -26.97 21.25
N GLY A 99 -0.16 -25.75 21.33
CA GLY A 99 0.72 -24.59 21.44
C GLY A 99 0.08 -23.38 22.10
N SER A 100 0.86 -22.32 22.18
CA SER A 100 0.42 -20.99 22.58
C SER A 100 1.13 -19.93 21.77
N VAL A 101 0.49 -18.78 21.68
CA VAL A 101 1.02 -17.58 21.04
C VAL A 101 1.13 -16.47 22.07
N ASP A 102 2.31 -15.85 22.15
CA ASP A 102 2.58 -14.72 23.03
C ASP A 102 3.10 -13.54 22.19
N CYS A 103 2.46 -12.38 22.31
CA CYS A 103 2.99 -11.14 21.76
C CYS A 103 3.98 -10.52 22.73
N LEU A 104 5.16 -10.17 22.25
CA LEU A 104 6.18 -9.53 23.04
C LEU A 104 5.86 -8.03 23.22
N GLU A 105 6.36 -7.43 24.30
CA GLU A 105 6.22 -5.98 24.51
C GLU A 105 7.11 -5.17 23.56
N GLU A 106 8.16 -5.80 23.02
CA GLU A 106 9.07 -5.17 22.09
C GLU A 106 8.49 -5.20 20.67
N MET A 107 8.72 -4.12 19.93
CA MET A 107 8.39 -4.03 18.52
C MET A 107 9.69 -4.00 17.72
N THR A 108 9.73 -4.76 16.65
CA THR A 108 10.81 -4.67 15.66
C THR A 108 10.53 -3.48 14.74
N GLU A 109 11.54 -2.63 14.56
CA GLU A 109 11.49 -1.50 13.63
C GLU A 109 12.39 -1.79 12.42
N SER A 110 11.78 -1.75 11.23
CA SER A 110 12.44 -1.82 9.93
C SER A 110 12.13 -0.56 9.12
N GLY A 111 12.87 -0.31 8.05
CA GLY A 111 12.57 0.84 7.22
C GLY A 111 13.52 1.02 6.06
N GLY A 112 13.16 1.98 5.21
CA GLY A 112 13.87 2.19 3.96
C GLY A 112 13.36 3.42 3.22
N THR A 113 13.38 3.34 1.89
CA THR A 113 12.83 4.37 1.01
C THR A 113 11.64 3.84 0.26
N TRP A 114 10.68 4.71 -0.05
CA TRP A 114 9.50 4.37 -0.80
C TRP A 114 9.25 5.35 -1.95
N THR A 115 8.55 4.87 -2.99
CA THR A 115 8.04 5.70 -4.08
C THR A 115 6.67 5.18 -4.52
N LEU A 116 5.77 6.08 -4.92
CA LEU A 116 4.45 5.71 -5.42
C LEU A 116 4.22 6.29 -6.83
N ASP A 117 4.08 5.39 -7.82
CA ASP A 117 3.70 5.75 -9.19
C ASP A 117 2.32 5.19 -9.50
N GLY A 118 1.30 6.05 -9.52
CA GLY A 118 -0.09 5.61 -9.61
C GLY A 118 -0.49 4.75 -8.41
N THR A 119 -0.79 3.47 -8.64
CA THR A 119 -1.11 2.45 -7.64
C THR A 119 0.07 1.53 -7.32
N THR A 120 1.22 1.72 -7.98
CA THR A 120 2.38 0.87 -7.80
C THR A 120 3.29 1.47 -6.71
N LEU A 121 3.33 0.82 -5.54
CA LEU A 121 4.20 1.17 -4.44
C LEU A 121 5.51 0.37 -4.55
N SER A 122 6.65 1.07 -4.48
CA SER A 122 7.96 0.43 -4.38
C SER A 122 8.56 0.73 -3.01
N LEU A 123 8.93 -0.31 -2.28
CA LEU A 123 9.65 -0.22 -0.99
C LEU A 123 11.07 -0.74 -1.21
N THR A 124 12.07 0.01 -0.77
CA THR A 124 13.48 -0.38 -0.88
C THR A 124 14.13 -0.35 0.49
N SER A 125 14.59 -1.51 0.94
CA SER A 125 15.34 -1.70 2.19
C SER A 125 16.55 -2.58 1.93
N GLU A 126 17.68 -2.25 2.56
CA GLU A 126 18.96 -2.98 2.44
C GLU A 126 19.44 -3.29 1.00
N GLY A 127 19.01 -2.48 0.02
CA GLY A 127 19.35 -2.67 -1.39
C GLY A 127 18.47 -3.66 -2.16
N GLN A 128 17.42 -4.20 -1.52
CA GLN A 128 16.35 -4.96 -2.16
C GLN A 128 15.13 -4.06 -2.36
N THR A 129 14.47 -4.20 -3.51
CA THR A 129 13.24 -3.46 -3.82
C THR A 129 12.10 -4.44 -4.01
N VAL A 130 11.03 -4.24 -3.25
CA VAL A 130 9.75 -4.93 -3.41
C VAL A 130 8.77 -3.96 -4.07
N VAL A 131 8.03 -4.45 -5.05
CA VAL A 131 7.07 -3.67 -5.83
C VAL A 131 5.71 -4.33 -5.70
N VAL A 132 4.73 -3.56 -5.23
CA VAL A 132 3.38 -4.07 -4.94
C VAL A 132 2.33 -3.11 -5.49
N GLU A 133 1.19 -3.66 -5.89
CA GLU A 133 0.02 -2.85 -6.21
C GLU A 133 -0.76 -2.56 -4.93
N ILE A 134 -1.17 -1.31 -4.76
CA ILE A 134 -1.97 -0.87 -3.61
C ILE A 134 -3.30 -0.26 -4.06
N SER A 135 -4.30 -0.37 -3.18
CA SER A 135 -5.52 0.42 -3.25
C SER A 135 -5.49 1.46 -2.14
N LEU A 136 -5.68 2.73 -2.50
CA LEU A 136 -5.71 3.84 -1.55
C LEU A 136 -7.06 4.56 -1.64
N GLN A 137 -7.88 4.42 -0.61
CA GLN A 137 -9.21 4.99 -0.51
C GLN A 137 -9.32 5.87 0.74
N GLU A 138 -9.09 7.18 0.58
CA GLU A 138 -9.05 8.19 1.65
C GLU A 138 -8.12 7.80 2.82
N ASN A 139 -8.65 7.01 3.76
CA ASN A 139 -7.99 6.55 4.99
C ASN A 139 -7.79 5.04 5.04
N VAL A 140 -8.02 4.32 3.94
CA VAL A 140 -7.79 2.87 3.86
C VAL A 140 -6.73 2.59 2.81
N LEU A 141 -5.67 1.90 3.23
CA LEU A 141 -4.60 1.40 2.37
C LEU A 141 -4.70 -0.12 2.35
N SER A 142 -4.79 -0.70 1.16
CA SER A 142 -4.85 -2.16 0.99
C SER A 142 -3.73 -2.65 0.09
N PHE A 143 -3.08 -3.72 0.52
CA PHE A 143 -2.14 -4.51 -0.26
C PHE A 143 -2.85 -5.78 -0.70
N GLU A 144 -2.99 -5.99 -2.00
CA GLU A 144 -3.63 -7.19 -2.55
C GLU A 144 -2.59 -8.06 -3.28
N GLY A 145 -2.65 -9.38 -3.06
CA GLY A 145 -1.88 -10.36 -3.82
C GLY A 145 -0.68 -10.94 -3.08
N ASP A 146 0.46 -11.01 -3.77
CA ASP A 146 1.70 -11.53 -3.20
C ASP A 146 2.39 -10.45 -2.38
N VAL A 147 2.29 -10.58 -1.06
CA VAL A 147 2.88 -9.66 -0.07
C VAL A 147 4.18 -10.21 0.52
N ASN A 148 4.72 -11.28 -0.06
CA ASN A 148 5.98 -11.86 0.37
C ASN A 148 7.13 -10.85 0.27
N GLY A 149 7.89 -10.74 1.35
CA GLY A 149 9.02 -9.81 1.45
C GLY A 149 8.62 -8.36 1.75
N LEU A 150 7.35 -8.06 1.99
CA LEU A 150 6.97 -6.81 2.65
C LEU A 150 7.33 -6.90 4.13
N GLU A 151 8.23 -6.03 4.59
CA GLU A 151 8.54 -5.83 6.02
C GLU A 151 8.82 -7.11 6.80
N ASP A 152 9.62 -8.01 6.20
CA ASP A 152 10.00 -9.32 6.77
C ASP A 152 8.82 -10.26 7.05
N LEU A 153 7.66 -10.00 6.43
CA LEU A 153 6.57 -10.99 6.36
C LEU A 153 6.99 -12.12 5.42
N GLU A 154 7.35 -13.25 6.03
CA GLU A 154 7.53 -14.52 5.34
C GLU A 154 6.22 -15.29 5.37
N ILE A 155 5.54 -15.35 4.22
CA ILE A 155 4.34 -16.16 4.03
C ILE A 155 4.76 -17.38 3.21
N ASP A 156 4.13 -18.53 3.46
CA ASP A 156 4.37 -19.72 2.66
C ASP A 156 4.13 -19.40 1.16
N GLU A 157 4.98 -19.92 0.27
CA GLU A 157 4.92 -19.65 -1.17
C GLU A 157 3.59 -20.11 -1.82
N ASP A 158 2.89 -21.03 -1.16
CA ASP A 158 1.57 -21.51 -1.56
C ASP A 158 0.40 -20.71 -0.95
N VAL A 159 0.67 -19.74 -0.07
CA VAL A 159 -0.33 -18.91 0.63
C VAL A 159 -0.20 -17.46 0.18
N THR A 160 -1.34 -16.84 -0.15
CA THR A 160 -1.41 -15.40 -0.42
C THR A 160 -2.01 -14.68 0.78
N ALA A 161 -1.65 -13.41 0.98
CA ALA A 161 -2.28 -12.60 2.01
C ALA A 161 -2.63 -11.19 1.53
N GLY A 162 -3.70 -10.66 2.09
CA GLY A 162 -4.10 -9.27 1.95
C GLY A 162 -3.87 -8.51 3.25
N LEU A 163 -3.32 -7.30 3.17
CA LEU A 163 -3.20 -6.41 4.32
C LEU A 163 -4.10 -5.20 4.14
N VAL A 164 -4.81 -4.82 5.19
CA VAL A 164 -5.61 -3.59 5.22
C VAL A 164 -5.17 -2.73 6.38
N PHE A 165 -4.74 -1.51 6.07
CA PHE A 165 -4.35 -0.51 7.03
C PHE A 165 -5.33 0.67 7.03
N VAL A 166 -5.52 1.27 8.20
CA VAL A 166 -6.29 2.50 8.37
C VAL A 166 -5.37 3.64 8.81
N ARG A 167 -5.53 4.81 8.19
CA ARG A 167 -4.77 6.00 8.53
C ARG A 167 -5.06 6.44 9.97
N ILE A 168 -4.00 6.65 10.77
CA ILE A 168 -4.10 7.24 12.10
C ILE A 168 -3.77 8.74 12.02
N ASN A 169 -4.61 9.57 12.65
CA ASN A 169 -4.29 10.96 12.90
C ASN A 169 -3.58 11.07 14.25
N ILE A 170 -2.30 11.43 14.25
CA ILE A 170 -1.49 11.67 15.46
C ILE A 170 -1.39 13.17 15.71
#